data_AF-A0A9E3I280-F1
#
_entry.id   AF-A0A9E3I280-F1
#
_cell.length_a   1.000
_cell.length_b   1.000
_cell.length_c   1.000
_cell.angle_alpha   90.00
_cell.angle_beta   90.00
_cell.angle_gamma   90.00
#
_symmetry.space_group_name_H-M   'P 1'
#
loop_
_entity.id
_entity.type
_entity.pdbx_description
1 polymer ?
#
loop_
_entity_poly.entity_id
_entity_poly.type
_entity_poly.pdbx_seq_one_letter_code
_entity_poly.pdbx_strand_id
1 'polypeptide(L)'
;MTALSILLSVGFWERRAMEAIPILVLAVLVFATGALWGFIERKIRIRQEHNLSKANRLTEIEALRAYARMINNLNITHIKPYIADDFHYVSQSVFDKIESKDKFLDYIQGKLHAIRKNRPNNKVWAEIGELKTHQRGRPCVLIAQGKKDELKETVLAKVVGDKIERIDVCLVPSPELAKRTGEYPT
;
A
#
# COMPACT_ATOMS: atom_id res chain seq x y z
N MET A 1 17.32 -22.10 -23.54
CA MET A 1 18.10 -22.31 -24.78
C MET A 1 17.92 -21.09 -25.67
N THR A 2 18.90 -20.29 -26.03
CA THR A 2 20.25 -20.00 -25.56
C THR A 2 20.61 -18.74 -26.35
N ALA A 3 21.07 -17.69 -25.67
CA ALA A 3 21.43 -16.39 -26.27
C ALA A 3 22.76 -16.46 -27.07
N LEU A 4 22.93 -17.52 -27.89
CA LEU A 4 24.20 -17.92 -28.49
C LEU A 4 24.17 -17.92 -30.02
N SER A 5 23.37 -17.03 -30.64
CA SER A 5 23.21 -17.02 -32.11
C SER A 5 23.42 -15.65 -32.76
N ILE A 6 23.68 -14.59 -31.98
CA ILE A 6 23.94 -13.24 -32.52
C ILE A 6 25.45 -12.92 -32.57
N LEU A 7 26.31 -13.79 -32.03
CA LEU A 7 27.76 -13.55 -31.94
C LEU A 7 28.60 -13.98 -33.16
N LEU A 8 28.00 -14.42 -34.27
CA LEU A 8 28.77 -14.97 -35.40
C LEU A 8 28.73 -14.16 -36.71
N SER A 9 28.18 -12.96 -36.73
CA SER A 9 28.21 -12.08 -37.92
C SER A 9 29.19 -10.91 -37.84
N VAL A 10 29.90 -10.73 -36.72
CA VAL A 10 30.94 -9.67 -36.59
C VAL A 10 32.36 -10.18 -36.91
N GLY A 11 32.54 -11.50 -37.05
CA GLY A 11 33.87 -12.14 -37.12
C GLY A 11 34.52 -12.29 -38.51
N PHE A 12 34.17 -11.50 -39.53
CA PHE A 12 34.73 -11.67 -40.88
C PHE A 12 35.21 -10.38 -41.58
N TRP A 13 35.49 -9.31 -40.83
CA TRP A 13 36.11 -8.09 -41.38
C TRP A 13 37.39 -7.65 -40.63
N GLU A 14 38.01 -8.55 -39.87
CA GLU A 14 39.08 -8.18 -38.92
C GLU A 14 40.43 -8.83 -39.25
N ARG A 15 40.78 -8.95 -40.54
CA ARG A 15 42.10 -9.48 -40.94
C ARG A 15 42.88 -8.62 -41.93
N ARG A 16 42.58 -7.31 -42.02
CA ARG A 16 43.37 -6.38 -42.84
C ARG A 16 43.52 -4.95 -42.28
N ALA A 17 43.55 -4.81 -40.97
CA ALA A 17 43.98 -3.58 -40.29
C ALA A 17 44.45 -3.90 -38.86
N MET A 18 45.51 -4.71 -38.72
CA MET A 18 46.26 -4.82 -37.45
C MET A 18 47.59 -4.08 -37.61
N GLU A 19 47.51 -2.79 -37.88
CA GLU A 19 48.57 -1.87 -37.44
C GLU A 19 48.38 -1.64 -35.95
N ALA A 20 49.49 -1.63 -35.22
CA ALA A 20 49.55 -1.61 -33.76
C ALA A 20 48.56 -0.62 -33.14
N ILE A 21 47.46 -1.13 -32.58
CA ILE A 21 46.67 -0.37 -31.61
C ILE A 21 47.59 -0.21 -30.40
N PRO A 22 48.03 1.02 -30.06
CA PRO A 22 48.90 1.23 -28.92
C PRO A 22 48.22 0.67 -27.67
N ILE A 23 48.95 0.03 -26.77
CA ILE A 23 48.42 -0.51 -25.51
C ILE A 23 47.60 0.54 -24.75
N LEU A 24 47.94 1.83 -24.90
CA LEU A 24 47.15 2.95 -24.39
C LEU A 24 45.71 3.01 -24.95
N VAL A 25 45.51 2.77 -26.24
CA VAL A 25 44.18 2.81 -26.89
C VAL A 25 43.32 1.63 -26.46
N LEU A 26 43.93 0.44 -26.30
CA LEU A 26 43.24 -0.74 -25.78
C LEU A 26 42.83 -0.55 -24.30
N ALA A 27 43.72 0.04 -23.48
CA ALA A 27 43.42 0.37 -22.09
C ALA A 27 42.27 1.38 -21.98
N VAL A 28 42.28 2.45 -22.78
CA VAL A 28 41.20 3.46 -22.79
C VAL A 28 39.85 2.85 -23.17
N LEU A 29 39.80 1.92 -24.12
CA LEU A 29 38.56 1.21 -24.49
C LEU A 29 38.04 0.30 -23.36
N VAL A 30 38.92 -0.42 -22.65
CA VAL A 30 38.55 -1.26 -21.50
C VAL A 30 38.08 -0.39 -20.32
N PHE A 31 38.75 0.73 -20.03
CA PHE A 31 38.30 1.67 -19.00
C PHE A 31 36.97 2.35 -19.35
N ALA A 32 36.79 2.75 -20.61
CA ALA A 32 35.56 3.39 -21.09
C ALA A 32 34.37 2.42 -21.05
N THR A 33 34.56 1.16 -21.42
CA THR A 33 33.53 0.11 -21.34
C THR A 33 33.18 -0.24 -19.89
N GLY A 34 34.17 -0.33 -18.98
CA GLY A 34 33.93 -0.53 -17.55
C GLY A 34 33.18 0.62 -16.89
N ALA A 35 33.53 1.87 -17.21
CA ALA A 35 32.85 3.06 -16.70
C ALA A 35 31.40 3.18 -17.21
N LEU A 36 31.19 2.91 -18.51
CA LEU A 36 29.85 2.90 -19.11
C LEU A 36 28.99 1.77 -18.54
N TRP A 37 29.57 0.57 -18.36
CA TRP A 37 28.88 -0.57 -17.76
C TRP A 37 28.47 -0.28 -16.31
N GLY A 38 29.39 0.26 -15.49
CA GLY A 38 29.07 0.66 -14.12
C GLY A 38 28.01 1.77 -14.03
N PHE A 39 27.96 2.68 -14.99
CA PHE A 39 26.90 3.69 -15.09
C PHE A 39 25.53 3.08 -15.44
N ILE A 40 25.50 2.12 -16.36
CA ILE A 40 24.28 1.39 -16.75
C ILE A 40 23.76 0.56 -15.58
N GLU A 41 24.61 -0.21 -14.89
CA GLU A 41 24.23 -0.98 -13.70
C GLU A 41 23.64 -0.07 -12.60
N ARG A 42 24.28 1.08 -12.35
CA ARG A 42 23.78 2.05 -11.38
C ARG A 42 22.39 2.58 -11.76
N LYS A 43 22.16 2.90 -13.04
CA LYS A 43 20.82 3.33 -13.51
C LYS A 43 19.77 2.22 -13.42
N ILE A 44 20.13 0.98 -13.73
CA ILE A 44 19.23 -0.17 -13.59
C ILE A 44 18.85 -0.37 -12.12
N ARG A 45 19.84 -0.34 -11.22
CA ARG A 45 19.61 -0.48 -9.78
C ARG A 45 18.70 0.62 -9.22
N ILE A 46 18.97 1.89 -9.53
CA ILE A 46 18.14 3.02 -9.09
C ILE A 46 16.71 2.87 -9.61
N ARG A 47 16.53 2.45 -10.87
CA ARG A 47 15.20 2.22 -11.45
C ARG A 47 14.47 1.06 -10.77
N GLN A 48 15.19 -0.02 -10.44
CA GLN A 48 14.63 -1.15 -9.71
C GLN A 48 14.22 -0.76 -8.29
N GLU A 49 15.09 -0.09 -7.54
CA GLU A 49 14.81 0.43 -6.19
C GLU A 49 13.61 1.39 -6.21
N HIS A 50 13.54 2.29 -7.18
CA HIS A 50 12.41 3.20 -7.35
C HIS A 50 11.11 2.42 -7.64
N ASN A 51 11.13 1.42 -8.53
CA ASN A 51 9.97 0.60 -8.83
C ASN A 51 9.52 -0.24 -7.62
N LEU A 52 10.46 -0.81 -6.86
CA LEU A 52 10.21 -1.53 -5.62
C LEU A 52 9.59 -0.61 -4.56
N SER A 53 10.13 0.61 -4.39
CA SER A 53 9.58 1.60 -3.47
C SER A 53 8.15 2.03 -3.84
N LYS A 54 7.85 2.09 -5.15
CA LYS A 54 6.52 2.41 -5.65
C LYS A 54 5.55 1.24 -5.46
N ALA A 55 5.99 0.01 -5.65
CA ALA A 55 5.20 -1.20 -5.42
C ALA A 55 4.92 -1.45 -3.93
N ASN A 56 5.81 -1.02 -3.04
CA ASN A 56 5.65 -1.14 -1.58
C ASN A 56 4.84 0.01 -0.95
N ARG A 57 4.21 0.87 -1.74
CA ARG A 57 3.37 1.94 -1.18
C ARG A 57 2.06 1.35 -0.70
N LEU A 58 1.68 1.74 0.52
CA LEU A 58 0.39 1.39 1.09
C LEU A 58 -0.73 1.82 0.14
N THR A 59 -1.63 0.90 -0.17
CA THR A 59 -2.85 1.17 -0.93
C THR A 59 -4.04 1.43 -0.01
N GLU A 60 -5.11 2.07 -0.51
CA GLU A 60 -6.35 2.26 0.27
C GLU A 60 -6.91 0.93 0.78
N ILE A 61 -6.90 -0.13 -0.05
CA ILE A 61 -7.41 -1.45 0.36
C ILE A 61 -6.56 -2.10 1.45
N GLU A 62 -5.22 -1.95 1.41
CA GLU A 62 -4.36 -2.48 2.47
C GLU A 62 -4.55 -1.72 3.79
N ALA A 63 -4.70 -0.39 3.72
CA ALA A 63 -5.05 0.44 4.86
C ALA A 63 -6.40 0.04 5.47
N LEU A 64 -7.41 -0.19 4.63
CA LEU A 64 -8.74 -0.64 5.06
C LEU A 64 -8.72 -2.06 5.64
N ARG A 65 -7.90 -2.96 5.10
CA ARG A 65 -7.66 -4.29 5.70
C ARG A 65 -6.99 -4.17 7.07
N ALA A 66 -6.02 -3.28 7.24
CA ALA A 66 -5.40 -2.99 8.53
C ALA A 66 -6.43 -2.46 9.55
N TYR A 67 -7.30 -1.54 9.12
CA TYR A 67 -8.42 -1.06 9.94
C TYR A 67 -9.40 -2.18 10.31
N ALA A 68 -9.82 -3.01 9.35
CA ALA A 68 -10.74 -4.12 9.60
C ALA A 68 -10.13 -5.16 10.56
N ARG A 69 -8.84 -5.49 10.40
CA ARG A 69 -8.11 -6.34 11.36
C ARG A 69 -8.13 -5.75 12.77
N MET A 70 -7.89 -4.45 12.91
CA MET A 70 -7.98 -3.79 14.22
C MET A 70 -9.35 -3.98 14.85
N ILE A 71 -10.44 -3.76 14.11
CA ILE A 71 -11.81 -3.90 14.62
C ILE A 71 -12.15 -5.35 14.96
N ASN A 72 -11.84 -6.30 14.07
CA ASN A 72 -12.17 -7.71 14.28
C ASN A 72 -11.40 -8.31 15.47
N ASN A 73 -10.15 -7.90 15.69
CA ASN A 73 -9.30 -8.37 16.80
C ASN A 73 -9.34 -7.49 18.05
N LEU A 74 -9.98 -6.32 17.98
CA LEU A 74 -9.95 -5.30 19.02
C LEU A 74 -8.52 -4.90 19.45
N ASN A 75 -7.64 -4.73 18.47
CA ASN A 75 -6.21 -4.48 18.68
C ASN A 75 -5.64 -3.40 17.75
N ILE A 76 -5.18 -2.28 18.32
CA ILE A 76 -4.65 -1.14 17.56
C ILE A 76 -3.33 -1.43 16.84
N THR A 77 -2.58 -2.48 17.21
CA THR A 77 -1.28 -2.78 16.60
C THR A 77 -1.39 -3.05 15.09
N HIS A 78 -2.56 -3.47 14.61
CA HIS A 78 -2.79 -3.73 13.19
C HIS A 78 -2.82 -2.45 12.34
N ILE A 79 -3.20 -1.30 12.91
CA ILE A 79 -3.31 -0.04 12.15
C ILE A 79 -2.22 0.97 12.52
N LYS A 80 -1.76 0.97 13.78
CA LYS A 80 -0.83 1.96 14.33
C LYS A 80 0.39 2.27 13.44
N PRO A 81 1.06 1.29 12.78
CA PRO A 81 2.22 1.58 11.92
C PRO A 81 1.91 2.44 10.70
N TYR A 82 0.67 2.44 10.26
CA TYR A 82 0.22 3.09 9.03
C TYR A 82 -0.34 4.49 9.25
N ILE A 83 -0.58 4.93 10.49
CA ILE A 83 -1.18 6.25 10.75
C ILE A 83 -0.13 7.36 10.60
N ALA A 84 -0.45 8.37 9.77
CA ALA A 84 0.35 9.58 9.61
C ALA A 84 0.38 10.41 10.90
N ASP A 85 1.41 11.23 11.10
CA ASP A 85 1.50 12.04 12.31
C ASP A 85 0.48 13.21 12.31
N ASP A 86 0.16 13.75 11.13
CA ASP A 86 -0.89 14.75 10.86
C ASP A 86 -2.25 14.13 10.51
N PHE A 87 -2.52 12.94 11.04
CA PHE A 87 -3.71 12.15 10.72
C PHE A 87 -5.03 12.82 11.14
N HIS A 88 -6.06 12.61 10.31
CA HIS A 88 -7.40 13.10 10.54
C HIS A 88 -8.43 11.97 10.65
N TYR A 89 -9.23 11.97 11.71
CA TYR A 89 -10.39 11.11 11.85
C TYR A 89 -11.67 11.95 11.91
N VAL A 90 -12.63 11.58 11.07
CA VAL A 90 -13.97 12.17 11.06
C VAL A 90 -14.97 11.04 11.10
N SER A 91 -16.03 11.22 11.88
CA SER A 91 -17.13 10.29 11.92
C SER A 91 -18.42 11.09 11.91
N GLN A 92 -19.37 10.72 11.07
CA GLN A 92 -20.69 11.35 11.02
C GLN A 92 -21.54 11.04 12.26
N SER A 93 -21.07 10.11 13.11
CA SER A 93 -21.74 9.68 14.34
C SER A 93 -21.20 10.40 15.59
N VAL A 94 -20.10 11.17 15.50
CA VAL A 94 -19.54 11.98 16.60
C VAL A 94 -19.25 13.41 16.15
N PHE A 95 -19.29 14.36 17.08
CA PHE A 95 -19.31 15.79 16.74
C PHE A 95 -17.94 16.38 16.36
N ASP A 96 -16.85 15.97 17.02
CA ASP A 96 -15.55 16.64 16.83
C ASP A 96 -14.58 15.82 15.98
N LYS A 97 -13.94 16.51 15.03
CA LYS A 97 -12.83 16.00 14.23
C LYS A 97 -11.61 15.76 15.12
N ILE A 98 -10.98 14.61 14.98
CA ILE A 98 -9.69 14.32 15.63
C ILE A 98 -8.58 14.56 14.61
N GLU A 99 -7.61 15.42 14.94
CA GLU A 99 -6.55 15.89 14.02
C GLU A 99 -5.14 15.48 14.48
N SER A 100 -5.05 14.42 15.27
CA SER A 100 -3.78 13.93 15.81
C SER A 100 -3.81 12.41 15.89
N LYS A 101 -2.68 11.81 15.49
CA LYS A 101 -2.41 10.37 15.64
C LYS A 101 -2.61 9.87 17.06
N ASP A 102 -2.00 10.53 18.04
CA ASP A 102 -2.05 10.07 19.43
C ASP A 102 -3.47 10.15 19.99
N LYS A 103 -4.16 11.27 19.73
CA LYS A 103 -5.58 11.43 20.11
C LYS A 103 -6.47 10.36 19.47
N PHE A 104 -6.23 10.02 18.22
CA PHE A 104 -6.95 8.96 17.54
C PHE A 104 -6.67 7.59 18.16
N LEU A 105 -5.40 7.27 18.42
CA LEU A 105 -5.01 6.00 19.01
C LEU A 105 -5.59 5.80 20.42
N ASP A 106 -5.60 6.84 21.24
CA ASP A 106 -6.20 6.82 22.57
C ASP A 106 -7.72 6.63 22.48
N TYR A 107 -8.38 7.41 21.61
CA TYR A 107 -9.83 7.31 21.37
C TYR A 107 -10.23 5.91 20.91
N ILE A 108 -9.57 5.38 19.88
CA ILE A 108 -9.94 4.09 19.31
C ILE A 108 -9.62 2.97 20.29
N GLN A 109 -8.51 3.05 21.03
CA GLN A 109 -8.18 2.08 22.09
C GLN A 109 -9.29 2.03 23.15
N GLY A 110 -9.82 3.18 23.58
CA GLY A 110 -10.98 3.26 24.47
C GLY A 110 -12.23 2.60 23.89
N LYS A 111 -12.56 2.87 22.63
CA LYS A 111 -13.69 2.25 21.91
C LYS A 111 -13.55 0.73 21.84
N LEU A 112 -12.37 0.22 21.47
CA LEU A 112 -12.08 -1.22 21.40
C LEU A 112 -12.17 -1.89 22.78
N HIS A 113 -11.69 -1.23 23.83
CA HIS A 113 -11.82 -1.70 25.20
C HIS A 113 -13.30 -1.82 25.63
N ALA A 114 -14.10 -0.80 25.34
CA ALA A 114 -15.53 -0.82 25.63
C ALA A 114 -16.27 -1.94 24.88
N ILE A 115 -15.94 -2.16 23.60
CA ILE A 115 -16.49 -3.29 22.83
C ILE A 115 -16.11 -4.63 23.47
N ARG A 116 -14.84 -4.79 23.87
CA ARG A 116 -14.36 -6.02 24.51
C ARG A 116 -15.10 -6.33 25.82
N LYS A 117 -15.29 -5.31 26.66
CA LYS A 117 -15.99 -5.43 27.95
C LYS A 117 -17.45 -5.87 27.81
N ASN A 118 -18.12 -5.48 26.72
CA ASN A 118 -19.54 -5.72 26.50
C ASN A 118 -19.84 -6.93 25.58
N ARG A 119 -18.87 -7.81 25.35
CA ARG A 119 -19.11 -9.08 24.64
C ARG A 119 -19.88 -10.08 25.53
N PRO A 120 -20.76 -10.94 24.97
CA PRO A 120 -21.01 -11.11 23.53
C PRO A 120 -22.00 -10.11 22.92
N ASN A 121 -22.78 -9.40 23.73
CA ASN A 121 -23.91 -8.56 23.31
C ASN A 121 -23.52 -7.42 22.36
N ASN A 122 -22.26 -6.98 22.43
CA ASN A 122 -21.73 -5.88 21.62
C ASN A 122 -20.67 -6.33 20.62
N LYS A 123 -20.78 -7.54 20.06
CA LYS A 123 -19.82 -8.02 19.05
C LYS A 123 -19.89 -7.14 17.81
N VAL A 124 -18.71 -6.86 17.24
CA VAL A 124 -18.55 -6.07 16.01
C VAL A 124 -17.93 -6.93 14.93
N TRP A 125 -18.26 -6.61 13.68
CA TRP A 125 -17.66 -7.20 12.49
C TRP A 125 -17.25 -6.09 11.53
N ALA A 126 -16.06 -6.21 10.98
CA ALA A 126 -15.54 -5.35 9.92
C ALA A 126 -15.30 -6.19 8.66
N GLU A 127 -16.10 -5.93 7.64
CA GLU A 127 -16.02 -6.59 6.33
C GLU A 127 -15.42 -5.64 5.29
N ILE A 128 -14.64 -6.14 4.34
CA ILE A 128 -14.29 -5.36 3.15
C ILE A 128 -15.52 -5.23 2.23
N GLY A 129 -15.71 -4.05 1.66
CA GLY A 129 -16.73 -3.78 0.65
C GLY A 129 -16.20 -2.91 -0.48
N GLU A 130 -17.01 -2.76 -1.51
CA GLU A 130 -16.79 -1.83 -2.61
C GLU A 130 -18.02 -0.95 -2.78
N LEU A 131 -17.85 0.38 -2.86
CA LEU A 131 -19.00 1.27 -3.09
C LEU A 131 -19.64 0.99 -4.45
N LYS A 132 -20.98 1.02 -4.55
CA LYS A 132 -21.71 0.93 -5.82
C LYS A 132 -22.16 2.29 -6.38
N THR A 133 -21.94 3.38 -5.63
CA THR A 133 -22.51 4.70 -5.86
C THR A 133 -21.54 5.64 -6.61
N HIS A 134 -21.56 6.95 -6.34
CA HIS A 134 -20.76 7.99 -7.00
C HIS A 134 -19.23 7.77 -6.94
N GLN A 135 -18.76 6.79 -6.17
CA GLN A 135 -17.37 6.31 -6.12
C GLN A 135 -17.31 4.80 -6.40
N ARG A 136 -17.98 4.36 -7.46
CA ARG A 136 -18.13 2.93 -7.79
C ARG A 136 -16.78 2.21 -7.85
N GLY A 137 -16.69 1.07 -7.17
CA GLY A 137 -15.50 0.23 -7.11
C GLY A 137 -14.45 0.72 -6.10
N ARG A 138 -14.65 1.87 -5.44
CA ARG A 138 -13.76 2.30 -4.36
C ARG A 138 -13.88 1.35 -3.16
N PRO A 139 -12.77 0.86 -2.60
CA PRO A 139 -12.80 -0.02 -1.43
C PRO A 139 -13.30 0.73 -0.18
N CYS A 140 -13.96 0.00 0.72
CA CYS A 140 -14.44 0.49 2.01
C CYS A 140 -14.43 -0.65 3.05
N VAL A 141 -14.68 -0.31 4.31
CA VAL A 141 -15.02 -1.29 5.36
C VAL A 141 -16.48 -1.10 5.77
N LEU A 142 -17.22 -2.18 5.88
CA LEU A 142 -18.59 -2.21 6.38
C LEU A 142 -18.57 -2.69 7.82
N ILE A 143 -19.08 -1.88 8.73
CA ILE A 143 -19.16 -2.19 10.16
C ILE A 143 -20.54 -2.72 10.48
N ALA A 144 -20.61 -3.90 11.06
CA ALA A 144 -21.80 -4.47 11.66
C ALA A 144 -21.62 -4.61 13.18
N GLN A 145 -22.71 -4.51 13.94
CA GLN A 145 -22.68 -4.60 15.40
C GLN A 145 -23.92 -5.32 15.92
N GLY A 146 -23.76 -6.17 16.95
CA GLY A 146 -24.82 -7.05 17.45
C GLY A 146 -24.97 -8.32 16.61
N LYS A 147 -25.31 -8.19 15.31
CA LYS A 147 -25.27 -9.29 14.32
C LYS A 147 -24.46 -8.91 13.08
N LYS A 148 -23.97 -9.91 12.35
CA LYS A 148 -23.05 -9.76 11.21
C LYS A 148 -23.69 -9.11 9.97
N ASP A 149 -25.02 -9.12 9.91
CA ASP A 149 -25.86 -8.51 8.89
C ASP A 149 -26.48 -7.17 9.33
N GLU A 150 -26.38 -6.81 10.61
CA GLU A 150 -26.82 -5.51 11.12
C GLU A 150 -25.77 -4.42 10.85
N LEU A 151 -25.68 -4.00 9.59
CA LEU A 151 -24.77 -2.96 9.12
C LEU A 151 -25.10 -1.60 9.76
N LYS A 152 -24.07 -0.86 10.18
CA LYS A 152 -24.17 0.43 10.86
C LYS A 152 -23.46 1.55 10.11
N GLU A 153 -22.22 1.32 9.70
CA GLU A 153 -21.34 2.36 9.19
C GLU A 153 -20.50 1.86 8.01
N THR A 154 -20.17 2.78 7.11
CA THR A 154 -19.17 2.59 6.05
C THR A 154 -17.91 3.35 6.44
N VAL A 155 -16.73 2.74 6.30
CA VAL A 155 -15.45 3.39 6.57
C VAL A 155 -14.65 3.54 5.29
N LEU A 156 -14.12 4.74 5.07
CA LEU A 156 -13.24 5.09 3.98
C LEU A 156 -11.88 5.53 4.54
N ALA A 157 -10.83 5.32 3.76
CA ALA A 157 -9.48 5.75 4.09
C ALA A 157 -8.92 6.58 2.94
N LYS A 158 -8.10 7.59 3.27
CA LYS A 158 -7.23 8.28 2.33
C LYS A 158 -5.78 7.98 2.70
N VAL A 159 -5.01 7.55 1.70
CA VAL A 159 -3.60 7.20 1.86
C VAL A 159 -2.74 8.17 1.07
N VAL A 160 -1.68 8.68 1.69
CA VAL A 160 -0.66 9.54 1.06
C VAL A 160 0.71 8.92 1.34
N GLY A 161 1.44 8.61 0.28
CA GLY A 161 2.71 7.88 0.41
C GLY A 161 2.51 6.46 0.96
N ASP A 162 3.05 6.19 2.14
CA ASP A 162 2.95 4.94 2.89
C ASP A 162 2.10 5.06 4.16
N LYS A 163 1.36 6.18 4.31
CA LYS A 163 0.58 6.48 5.51
C LYS A 163 -0.89 6.77 5.21
N ILE A 164 -1.74 6.36 6.13
CA ILE A 164 -3.13 6.76 6.25
C ILE A 164 -3.13 8.20 6.76
N GLU A 165 -3.55 9.12 5.90
CA GLU A 165 -3.72 10.54 6.21
C GLU A 165 -5.09 10.78 6.84
N ARG A 166 -6.11 10.02 6.43
CA ARG A 166 -7.48 10.22 6.91
C ARG A 166 -8.31 8.95 6.98
N ILE A 167 -9.16 8.86 7.98
CA ILE A 167 -10.27 7.90 8.06
C ILE A 167 -11.59 8.65 8.22
N ASP A 168 -12.57 8.26 7.40
CA ASP A 168 -13.94 8.75 7.46
C ASP A 168 -14.86 7.60 7.84
N VAL A 169 -15.59 7.72 8.95
CA VAL A 169 -16.68 6.82 9.32
C VAL A 169 -18.00 7.47 8.95
N CYS A 170 -18.70 6.87 8.02
CA CYS A 170 -19.83 7.44 7.33
C CYS A 170 -21.12 6.65 7.62
N LEU A 171 -22.20 7.39 7.88
CA LEU A 171 -23.57 6.92 7.72
C LEU A 171 -24.01 7.06 6.26
N VAL A 172 -23.45 8.05 5.54
CA VAL A 172 -23.64 8.29 4.10
C VAL A 172 -22.28 8.36 3.40
N PRO A 173 -21.97 7.46 2.44
CA PRO A 173 -22.88 6.47 1.86
C PRO A 173 -23.25 5.36 2.85
N SER A 174 -24.52 4.97 2.82
CA SER A 174 -25.04 3.87 3.64
C SER A 174 -24.32 2.57 3.29
N PRO A 175 -23.99 1.72 4.28
CA PRO A 175 -23.31 0.45 4.04
C PRO A 175 -24.12 -0.50 3.15
N GLU A 176 -25.45 -0.34 3.07
CA GLU A 176 -26.33 -1.09 2.17
C GLU A 176 -26.06 -0.81 0.68
N LEU A 177 -25.43 0.33 0.37
CA LEU A 177 -25.08 0.72 -0.99
C LEU A 177 -23.69 0.22 -1.42
N ALA A 178 -23.05 -0.62 -0.60
CA ALA A 178 -21.80 -1.29 -0.95
C ALA A 178 -22.06 -2.72 -1.46
N LYS A 179 -21.12 -3.23 -2.25
CA LYS A 179 -20.97 -4.64 -2.56
C LYS A 179 -20.11 -5.26 -1.48
N ARG A 180 -20.71 -6.17 -0.72
CA ARG A 180 -20.03 -7.04 0.27
C ARG A 180 -19.09 -8.01 -0.44
N THR A 181 -17.86 -8.15 0.04
CA THR A 181 -16.89 -9.10 -0.54
C THR A 181 -16.86 -10.44 0.19
N GLY A 182 -17.39 -10.50 1.42
CA GLY A 182 -17.24 -11.64 2.32
C GLY A 182 -15.88 -11.72 3.02
N GLU A 183 -14.96 -10.81 2.74
CA GLU A 183 -13.64 -10.76 3.37
C GLU A 183 -13.73 -10.08 4.75
N TYR A 184 -13.35 -10.81 5.81
CA TYR A 184 -13.24 -10.30 7.18
C TYR A 184 -11.79 -10.44 7.66
N PRO A 185 -10.94 -9.43 7.45
CA PRO A 185 -9.54 -9.51 7.86
C PRO A 185 -9.40 -9.73 9.37
N THR A 186 -8.62 -10.73 9.76
CA THR A 186 -8.22 -11.05 11.15
C THR A 186 -6.71 -11.07 11.26
#